data_AF-A0A2P6TQS0-F1
#
_entry.id   AF-A0A2P6TQS0-F1
#
_cell.length_a   1.000
_cell.length_b   1.000
_cell.length_c   1.000
_cell.angle_alpha   90.00
_cell.angle_beta   90.00
_cell.angle_gamma   90.00
#
_symmetry.space_group_name_H-M   'P 1'
#
loop_
_entity.id
_entity.type
_entity.pdbx_description
1 polymer ?
#
loop_
_entity_poly.entity_id
_entity_poly.type
_entity_poly.pdbx_seq_one_letter_code
_entity_poly.pdbx_strand_id
1 'polypeptide(L)'
;MAASLCSSFSSLRLQPAQLSSSGAMRGQQLVAVRPQRSLAAAAFVVEAKQNSLKRQRTAETARMYNKARKSEVATRMKKVLTALDAFKAAPPAAEADLAPVQALINEAYQVIDKAVSKGVLHINTAARRKARLAKARQNVLVAAGLYTPAQ
;
A
#
# COMPACT_ATOMS: atom_id res chain seq x y z
N MET A 1 -46.57 7.30 -12.99
CA MET A 1 -47.18 7.71 -14.28
C MET A 1 -46.10 8.34 -15.14
N ALA A 2 -46.13 8.01 -16.42
CA ALA A 2 -44.98 7.86 -17.31
C ALA A 2 -44.43 9.15 -17.92
N ALA A 3 -43.26 8.97 -18.53
CA ALA A 3 -42.34 9.91 -19.16
C ALA A 3 -42.92 10.79 -20.29
N SER A 4 -42.31 11.96 -20.50
CA SER A 4 -42.28 12.65 -21.80
C SER A 4 -40.84 12.70 -22.33
N LEU A 5 -40.49 11.71 -23.14
CA LEU A 5 -39.29 11.76 -23.97
C LEU A 5 -39.69 12.35 -25.32
N CYS A 6 -39.14 13.53 -25.61
CA CYS A 6 -39.34 14.22 -26.86
C CYS A 6 -38.75 13.42 -28.02
N SER A 7 -39.62 13.19 -28.99
CA SER A 7 -39.41 12.69 -30.33
C SER A 7 -38.41 13.50 -31.14
N SER A 8 -37.52 12.82 -31.86
CA SER A 8 -37.12 13.19 -33.24
C SER A 8 -36.30 12.08 -33.90
N PHE A 9 -37.01 11.08 -34.43
CA PHE A 9 -36.53 10.28 -35.55
C PHE A 9 -36.81 11.07 -36.83
N SER A 10 -35.79 11.42 -37.60
CA SER A 10 -35.95 11.62 -39.04
C SER A 10 -34.63 11.59 -39.79
N SER A 11 -34.67 10.86 -40.91
CA SER A 11 -33.73 10.82 -42.04
C SER A 11 -32.70 9.67 -42.12
N LEU A 12 -33.19 8.43 -42.05
CA LEU A 12 -32.62 7.35 -42.86
C LEU A 12 -33.10 7.51 -44.31
N ARG A 13 -32.23 7.96 -45.21
CA ARG A 13 -32.49 7.99 -46.66
C ARG A 13 -31.82 6.77 -47.30
N LEU A 14 -32.61 5.75 -47.60
CA LEU A 14 -32.19 4.60 -48.43
C LEU A 14 -32.18 5.03 -49.90
N GLN A 15 -31.03 4.92 -50.56
CA GLN A 15 -30.92 5.04 -52.02
C GLN A 15 -31.18 3.67 -52.67
N PRO A 16 -31.96 3.58 -53.76
CA PRO A 16 -32.07 2.35 -54.52
C PRO A 16 -30.85 2.19 -55.45
N ALA A 17 -30.16 1.06 -55.34
CA ALA A 17 -29.14 0.66 -56.29
C ALA A 17 -29.80 0.26 -57.62
N GLN A 18 -29.46 0.97 -58.70
CA GLN A 18 -29.86 0.60 -60.05
C GLN A 18 -28.97 -0.54 -60.55
N LEU A 19 -29.60 -1.65 -60.93
CA LEU A 19 -28.98 -2.75 -61.66
C LEU A 19 -28.91 -2.36 -63.15
N SER A 20 -27.72 -2.17 -63.68
CA SER A 20 -27.48 -2.08 -65.13
C SER A 20 -26.55 -3.18 -65.61
N SER A 21 -26.94 -3.71 -66.77
CA SER A 21 -26.55 -4.93 -67.45
C SER A 21 -25.10 -5.03 -67.95
N SER A 22 -24.64 -6.29 -68.02
CA SER A 22 -23.83 -6.91 -69.08
C SER A 22 -22.59 -6.17 -69.58
N GLY A 23 -21.42 -6.59 -69.08
CA GLY A 23 -20.11 -6.29 -69.65
C GLY A 23 -19.33 -7.57 -69.90
N ALA A 24 -18.91 -7.79 -71.14
CA ALA A 24 -18.31 -8.99 -71.69
C ALA A 24 -17.07 -9.51 -70.90
N MET A 25 -17.03 -10.83 -70.70
CA MET A 25 -15.84 -11.55 -70.22
C MET A 25 -14.76 -11.55 -71.31
N ARG A 26 -13.83 -10.58 -71.29
CA ARG A 26 -12.53 -10.70 -71.96
C ARG A 26 -11.46 -11.04 -70.92
N GLY A 27 -10.70 -12.08 -71.24
CA GLY A 27 -9.80 -12.80 -70.35
C GLY A 27 -8.98 -11.92 -69.41
N GLN A 28 -9.25 -12.08 -68.12
CA GLN A 28 -8.33 -11.67 -67.07
C GLN A 28 -7.24 -12.74 -67.01
N GLN A 29 -6.01 -12.39 -67.37
CA GLN A 29 -4.88 -13.20 -66.92
C GLN A 29 -4.90 -13.18 -65.40
N LEU A 30 -5.10 -14.34 -64.78
CA LEU A 30 -4.96 -14.50 -63.33
C LEU A 30 -3.49 -14.29 -62.98
N VAL A 31 -3.10 -13.04 -62.76
CA VAL A 31 -1.85 -12.75 -62.04
C VAL A 31 -2.09 -13.27 -60.64
N ALA A 32 -1.43 -14.38 -60.28
CA ALA A 32 -1.46 -14.89 -58.92
C ALA A 32 -1.04 -13.75 -57.99
N VAL A 33 -2.00 -13.22 -57.23
CA VAL A 33 -1.72 -12.28 -56.16
C VAL A 33 -0.81 -13.02 -55.20
N ARG A 34 0.51 -12.77 -55.30
CA ARG A 34 1.45 -13.22 -54.28
C ARG A 34 0.88 -12.72 -52.97
N PRO A 35 0.55 -13.60 -52.00
CA PRO A 35 0.19 -13.10 -50.70
C PRO A 35 1.43 -12.36 -50.23
N GLN A 36 1.35 -11.02 -50.18
CA GLN A 36 2.30 -10.27 -49.41
C GLN A 36 2.12 -10.86 -48.02
N ARG A 37 3.06 -11.71 -47.60
CA ARG A 37 3.19 -12.09 -46.21
C ARG A 37 3.37 -10.75 -45.51
N SER A 38 2.27 -10.18 -45.03
CA SER A 38 2.32 -9.07 -44.11
C SER A 38 3.08 -9.65 -42.94
N LEU A 39 4.39 -9.37 -42.89
CA LEU A 39 5.13 -9.53 -41.65
C LEU A 39 4.29 -8.73 -40.68
N ALA A 40 3.56 -9.43 -39.81
CA ALA A 40 2.85 -8.81 -38.72
C ALA A 40 3.97 -8.18 -37.91
N ALA A 41 4.31 -6.93 -38.22
CA ALA A 41 5.15 -6.11 -37.40
C ALA A 41 4.43 -6.13 -36.07
N ALA A 42 4.97 -6.90 -35.12
CA ALA A 42 4.46 -6.93 -33.77
C ALA A 42 4.63 -5.52 -33.26
N ALA A 43 3.60 -4.69 -33.46
CA ALA A 43 3.58 -3.34 -32.97
C ALA A 43 3.67 -3.48 -31.46
N PHE A 44 4.81 -3.06 -30.89
CA PHE A 44 4.98 -3.00 -29.46
C PHE A 44 3.97 -1.98 -28.93
N VAL A 45 2.80 -2.46 -28.52
CA VAL A 45 1.74 -1.61 -27.98
C VAL A 45 2.19 -1.15 -26.60
N VAL A 46 2.76 0.06 -26.53
CA VAL A 46 3.00 0.73 -25.26
C VAL A 46 1.67 1.23 -24.74
N GLU A 47 1.02 0.43 -23.90
CA GLU A 47 -0.16 0.89 -23.18
C GLU A 47 0.24 2.06 -22.25
N ALA A 48 -0.26 3.26 -22.55
CA ALA A 48 -0.01 4.48 -21.76
C ALA A 48 -0.39 4.35 -20.26
N LYS A 49 -1.13 3.29 -19.88
CA LYS A 49 -1.56 2.97 -18.52
C LYS A 49 -0.47 2.34 -17.64
N GLN A 50 0.74 2.09 -18.18
CA GLN A 50 1.86 1.52 -17.43
C GLN A 50 2.26 2.32 -16.19
N ASN A 51 2.10 3.66 -16.19
CA ASN A 51 2.46 4.49 -15.04
C ASN A 51 1.57 4.20 -13.81
N SER A 52 0.25 4.10 -14.00
CA SER A 52 -0.68 3.99 -12.87
C SER A 52 -0.59 2.60 -12.25
N LEU A 53 -0.48 1.57 -13.09
CA LEU A 53 -0.29 0.19 -12.67
C LEU A 53 1.04 0.02 -11.92
N LYS A 54 2.12 0.67 -12.39
CA LYS A 54 3.40 0.68 -11.68
C LYS A 54 3.27 1.33 -10.30
N ARG A 55 2.57 2.46 -10.19
CA ARG A 55 2.34 3.15 -8.90
C ARG A 55 1.52 2.28 -7.95
N GLN A 56 0.50 1.57 -8.43
CA GLN A 56 -0.28 0.61 -7.63
C GLN A 56 0.62 -0.50 -7.07
N ARG A 57 1.40 -1.18 -7.93
CA ARG A 57 2.34 -2.24 -7.49
C ARG A 57 3.38 -1.74 -6.48
N THR A 58 3.92 -0.55 -6.71
CA THR A 58 4.90 0.07 -5.79
C THR A 58 4.24 0.43 -4.44
N ALA A 59 3.01 0.93 -4.47
CA ALA A 59 2.27 1.26 -3.26
C ALA A 59 1.90 0.00 -2.45
N GLU A 60 1.51 -1.09 -3.11
CA GLU A 60 1.20 -2.36 -2.46
C GLU A 60 2.41 -2.96 -1.75
N THR A 61 3.56 -3.01 -2.43
CA THR A 61 4.82 -3.50 -1.85
C THR A 61 5.28 -2.64 -0.66
N ALA A 62 5.26 -1.31 -0.81
CA ALA A 62 5.58 -0.39 0.27
C ALA A 62 4.58 -0.49 1.43
N ARG A 63 3.28 -0.68 1.15
CA ARG A 63 2.23 -0.87 2.17
C ARG A 63 2.51 -2.13 2.98
N MET A 64 2.83 -3.24 2.35
CA MET A 64 3.13 -4.51 3.05
C MET A 64 4.36 -4.37 3.96
N TYR A 65 5.44 -3.75 3.47
CA TYR A 65 6.64 -3.48 4.25
C TYR A 65 6.37 -2.55 5.45
N ASN A 66 5.68 -1.44 5.20
CA ASN A 66 5.35 -0.45 6.23
C ASN A 66 4.40 -1.04 7.28
N LYS A 67 3.44 -1.88 6.85
CA LYS A 67 2.53 -2.60 7.75
C LYS A 67 3.33 -3.49 8.70
N ALA A 68 4.22 -4.33 8.17
CA ALA A 68 5.03 -5.24 8.97
C ALA A 68 5.89 -4.51 10.01
N ARG A 69 6.59 -3.43 9.60
CA ARG A 69 7.42 -2.62 10.53
C ARG A 69 6.59 -1.89 11.57
N LYS A 70 5.44 -1.30 11.19
CA LYS A 70 4.54 -0.64 12.14
C LYS A 70 3.95 -1.63 13.15
N SER A 71 3.56 -2.83 12.70
CA SER A 71 3.08 -3.88 13.61
C SER A 71 4.18 -4.42 14.52
N GLU A 72 5.40 -4.58 14.03
CA GLU A 72 6.54 -5.02 14.84
C GLU A 72 6.78 -4.06 16.01
N VAL A 73 6.83 -2.75 15.74
CA VAL A 73 6.97 -1.73 16.79
C VAL A 73 5.80 -1.80 17.77
N ALA A 74 4.57 -1.88 17.28
CA ALA A 74 3.38 -1.95 18.15
C ALA A 74 3.42 -3.19 19.06
N THR A 75 3.84 -4.34 18.54
CA THR A 75 3.95 -5.60 19.29
C THR A 75 5.03 -5.51 20.37
N ARG A 76 6.24 -5.02 20.06
CA ARG A 76 7.31 -4.87 21.06
C ARG A 76 6.93 -3.86 22.14
N MET A 77 6.32 -2.75 21.76
CA MET A 77 5.78 -1.78 22.73
C MET A 77 4.72 -2.40 23.63
N LYS A 78 3.79 -3.19 23.05
CA LYS A 78 2.74 -3.87 23.84
C LYS A 78 3.36 -4.83 24.85
N LYS A 79 4.37 -5.62 24.46
CA LYS A 79 5.09 -6.54 25.37
C LYS A 79 5.69 -5.82 26.58
N VAL A 80 6.31 -4.65 26.37
CA VAL A 80 6.85 -3.83 27.45
C VAL A 80 5.73 -3.34 28.37
N LEU A 81 4.64 -2.81 27.80
CA LEU A 81 3.53 -2.29 28.60
C LEU A 81 2.84 -3.40 29.40
N THR A 82 2.62 -4.58 28.81
CA THR A 82 2.05 -5.72 29.54
C THR A 82 2.95 -6.20 30.67
N ALA A 83 4.27 -6.17 30.48
CA ALA A 83 5.22 -6.50 31.54
C ALA A 83 5.17 -5.47 32.67
N LEU A 84 5.15 -4.18 32.35
CA LEU A 84 5.04 -3.09 33.33
C LEU A 84 3.69 -3.10 34.08
N ASP A 85 2.60 -3.45 33.39
CA ASP A 85 1.28 -3.54 34.00
C ASP A 85 1.20 -4.67 35.05
N ALA A 86 1.95 -5.77 34.86
CA ALA A 86 2.04 -6.84 35.87
C ALA A 86 2.67 -6.35 37.19
N PHE A 87 3.65 -5.45 37.13
CA PHE A 87 4.29 -4.85 38.30
C PHE A 87 3.41 -3.83 39.03
N LYS A 88 2.26 -3.42 38.47
CA LYS A 88 1.30 -2.57 39.20
C LYS A 88 0.55 -3.35 40.28
N ALA A 89 0.33 -4.66 40.08
CA ALA A 89 -0.35 -5.50 41.05
C ALA A 89 0.57 -5.98 42.17
N ALA A 90 1.84 -6.25 41.83
CA ALA A 90 2.89 -6.59 42.78
C ALA A 90 4.07 -5.63 42.57
N PRO A 91 4.25 -4.62 43.43
CA PRO A 91 5.32 -3.65 43.28
C PRO A 91 6.68 -4.35 43.39
N PRO A 92 7.67 -3.99 42.53
CA PRO A 92 9.01 -4.56 42.61
C PRO A 92 9.68 -4.15 43.91
N ALA A 93 10.34 -5.10 44.57
CA ALA A 93 11.03 -4.85 45.84
C ALA A 93 12.44 -4.27 45.62
N ALA A 94 13.05 -4.56 44.47
CA ALA A 94 14.36 -4.05 44.09
C ALA A 94 14.40 -3.66 42.61
N GLU A 95 15.32 -2.75 42.26
CA GLU A 95 15.55 -2.39 40.84
C GLU A 95 16.02 -3.57 39.98
N ALA A 96 16.64 -4.58 40.62
CA ALA A 96 17.11 -5.80 39.95
C ALA A 96 15.96 -6.57 39.26
N ASP A 97 14.75 -6.52 39.82
CA ASP A 97 13.56 -7.19 39.26
C ASP A 97 13.12 -6.58 37.92
N LEU A 98 13.61 -5.37 37.60
CA LEU A 98 13.32 -4.66 36.35
C LEU A 98 14.30 -4.99 35.22
N ALA A 99 15.36 -5.76 35.47
CA ALA A 99 16.31 -6.22 34.45
C ALA A 99 15.63 -6.86 33.22
N PRO A 100 14.66 -7.81 33.35
CA PRO A 100 13.97 -8.38 32.19
C PRO A 100 13.16 -7.34 31.41
N VAL A 101 12.53 -6.37 32.10
CA VAL A 101 11.80 -5.28 31.46
C VAL A 101 12.76 -4.37 30.69
N GLN A 102 13.94 -4.11 31.24
CA GLN A 102 14.95 -3.30 30.58
C GLN A 102 15.43 -3.93 29.27
N ALA A 103 15.61 -5.26 29.24
CA ALA A 103 15.91 -5.98 28.01
C ALA A 103 14.82 -5.78 26.94
N LEU A 104 13.54 -5.88 27.32
CA LEU A 104 12.42 -5.64 26.41
C LEU A 104 12.35 -4.19 25.91
N ILE A 105 12.69 -3.21 26.76
CA ILE A 105 12.78 -1.79 26.37
C ILE A 105 13.89 -1.60 25.34
N ASN A 106 15.06 -2.20 25.56
CA ASN A 106 16.19 -2.13 24.64
C ASN A 106 15.80 -2.69 23.25
N GLU A 107 15.13 -3.84 23.21
CA GLU A 107 14.61 -4.40 21.97
C GLU A 107 13.61 -3.46 21.28
N ALA A 108 12.67 -2.87 22.04
CA ALA A 108 11.70 -1.94 21.50
C ALA A 108 12.37 -0.70 20.90
N TYR A 109 13.40 -0.16 21.57
CA TYR A 109 14.17 0.98 21.06
C TYR A 109 14.92 0.65 19.77
N GLN A 110 15.57 -0.51 19.71
CA GLN A 110 16.24 -0.95 18.49
C GLN A 110 15.29 -1.04 17.30
N VAL A 111 14.08 -1.59 17.49
CA VAL A 111 13.08 -1.69 16.41
C VAL A 111 12.52 -0.31 16.03
N ILE A 112 12.27 0.57 17.01
CA ILE A 112 11.83 1.95 16.74
C ILE A 112 12.85 2.70 15.90
N ASP A 113 14.13 2.62 16.24
CA ASP A 113 15.19 3.35 15.55
C ASP A 113 15.44 2.78 14.16
N LYS A 114 15.41 1.45 14.00
CA LYS A 114 15.43 0.82 12.69
C LYS A 114 14.26 1.29 11.82
N ALA A 115 13.06 1.47 12.38
CA ALA A 115 11.93 1.99 11.63
C ALA A 115 12.10 3.46 11.19
N VAL A 116 12.85 4.27 11.96
CA VAL A 116 13.24 5.64 11.58
C VAL A 116 14.28 5.62 10.47
N SER A 117 15.35 4.83 10.61
CA SER A 117 16.40 4.73 9.58
C SER A 117 15.86 4.19 8.25
N LYS A 118 14.79 3.38 8.28
CA LYS A 118 14.10 2.89 7.07
C LYS A 118 13.01 3.83 6.55
N GLY A 119 12.81 5.01 7.15
CA GLY A 119 11.85 6.01 6.71
C GLY A 119 10.38 5.64 6.95
N VAL A 120 10.09 4.61 7.75
CA VAL A 120 8.71 4.16 8.04
C VAL A 120 8.05 5.04 9.11
N LEU A 121 8.85 5.56 10.05
CA LEU A 121 8.42 6.47 11.10
C LEU A 121 9.21 7.78 11.03
N HIS A 122 8.51 8.90 11.25
CA HIS A 122 9.17 10.18 11.46
C HIS A 122 9.87 10.23 12.83
N ILE A 123 10.98 10.98 12.92
CA ILE A 123 11.83 11.11 14.10
C ILE A 123 11.01 11.51 15.33
N ASN A 124 10.14 12.52 15.20
CA ASN A 124 9.27 12.97 16.29
C ASN A 124 8.29 11.88 16.77
N THR A 125 7.80 11.04 15.86
CA THR A 125 6.91 9.93 16.24
C THR A 125 7.68 8.86 17.00
N ALA A 126 8.92 8.58 16.62
CA ALA A 126 9.79 7.68 17.37
C ALA A 126 10.14 8.25 18.76
N ALA A 127 10.49 9.53 18.84
CA ALA A 127 10.75 10.22 20.11
C ALA A 127 9.56 10.13 21.07
N ARG A 128 8.33 10.39 20.59
CA ARG A 128 7.11 10.23 21.41
C ARG A 128 6.91 8.79 21.89
N ARG A 129 7.21 7.78 21.07
CA ARG A 129 7.10 6.36 21.46
C ARG A 129 8.12 5.99 22.52
N LYS A 130 9.37 6.44 22.40
CA LYS A 130 10.40 6.25 23.43
C LYS A 130 10.03 6.93 24.74
N ALA A 131 9.63 8.21 24.67
CA ALA A 131 9.18 8.97 25.83
C ALA A 131 8.01 8.29 26.56
N ARG A 132 7.07 7.69 25.83
CA ARG A 132 5.97 6.91 26.42
C ARG A 132 6.47 5.72 27.24
N LEU A 133 7.41 4.93 26.71
CA LEU A 133 7.96 3.77 27.43
C LEU A 133 8.78 4.20 28.65
N ALA A 134 9.60 5.24 28.50
CA ALA A 134 10.39 5.80 29.60
C ALA A 134 9.48 6.29 30.73
N LYS A 135 8.43 7.06 30.40
CA LYS A 135 7.46 7.54 31.38
C LYS A 135 6.71 6.40 32.07
N ALA A 136 6.32 5.36 31.34
CA ALA A 136 5.66 4.19 31.92
C ALA A 136 6.57 3.48 32.94
N ARG A 137 7.85 3.29 32.62
CA ARG A 137 8.85 2.73 33.54
C ARG A 137 9.03 3.63 34.78
N GLN A 138 9.18 4.93 34.58
CA GLN A 138 9.35 5.90 35.66
C GLN A 138 8.16 5.90 36.63
N ASN A 139 6.94 5.82 36.11
CA ASN A 139 5.74 5.75 36.94
C ASN A 139 5.72 4.51 37.84
N VAL A 140 6.21 3.35 37.37
CA VAL A 140 6.32 2.14 38.19
C VAL A 140 7.35 2.33 39.30
N LEU A 141 8.49 2.95 39.01
CA LEU A 141 9.51 3.25 40.02
C LEU A 141 9.00 4.21 41.11
N VAL A 142 8.25 5.25 40.72
CA VAL A 142 7.62 6.18 41.66
C VAL A 142 6.57 5.44 42.51
N ALA A 143 5.74 4.60 41.89
CA ALA A 143 4.73 3.82 42.62
C ALA A 143 5.34 2.83 43.62
N ALA A 144 6.51 2.26 43.29
CA ALA A 144 7.28 1.40 44.19
C ALA A 144 8.05 2.19 45.27
N GLY A 145 8.08 3.52 45.22
CA GLY A 145 8.83 4.37 46.16
C GLY A 145 10.34 4.38 45.93
N LEU A 146 10.83 3.79 44.83
CA LEU A 146 12.25 3.67 44.52
C LEU A 146 12.84 4.94 43.86
N TYR A 147 11.98 5.84 43.38
CA TYR A 147 12.40 7.08 42.73
C TYR A 147 11.50 8.24 43.12
N THR A 148 12.13 9.35 43.53
CA THR A 148 11.44 10.63 43.76
C THR A 148 12.02 11.67 42.81
N PRO A 149 11.24 12.23 41.87
CA PRO A 149 11.73 13.30 41.02
C PRO A 149 12.01 14.55 41.86
N ALA A 150 13.14 15.21 41.58
CA ALA A 150 13.37 16.57 42.06
C ALA A 150 12.33 17.51 41.43
N GLN A 151 11.80 18.43 42.24
CA GLN A 151 10.77 19.41 41.84
C GLN A 151 11.33 20.48 40.90
#